data_AF-A0A7W9E5F1-F1
#
_entry.id   AF-A0A7W9E5F1-F1
#
_cell.length_a   1.000
_cell.length_b   1.000
_cell.length_c   1.000
_cell.angle_alpha   90.00
_cell.angle_beta   90.00
_cell.angle_gamma   90.00
#
_symmetry.space_group_name_H-M   'P 1'
#
loop_
_entity.id
_entity.type
_entity.pdbx_description
1 polymer ?
#
loop_
_entity_poly.entity_id
_entity_poly.type
_entity_poly.pdbx_seq_one_letter_code
_entity_poly.pdbx_strand_id
1 'polypeptide(L)'
;MLDTPADAQPDLRPGLMLCAYEPDLAWGADGTDADSDWTPPGARLIPVKAEAPESLARTLMERLRDPACRAALLVGRADGAGDFLIQTRAENRVLNGKARLVPTGPGVARATAPALEMAQTLSEAGLATRLSSDTVTDPGNYLLYRLLCSLPDGPEAPLVGLLRVPEGDGSAITRAVRLAAEAMARHLSPLPRPRAA
;
A
#
# COMPACT_ATOMS: atom_id res chain seq x y z
N MET A 1 23.62 -17.83 39.75
CA MET A 1 23.69 -17.28 38.39
C MET A 1 22.31 -17.48 37.80
N LEU A 2 21.47 -16.45 37.81
CA LEU A 2 20.11 -16.52 37.29
C LEU A 2 20.18 -16.07 35.83
N ASP A 3 20.16 -17.02 34.91
CA ASP A 3 19.93 -16.75 33.49
C ASP A 3 18.44 -16.44 33.32
N THR A 4 18.09 -15.16 33.41
CA THR A 4 16.78 -14.68 32.97
C THR A 4 16.77 -14.81 31.44
N PRO A 5 15.87 -15.62 30.82
CA PRO A 5 15.72 -15.58 29.38
C PRO A 5 15.37 -14.13 29.01
N ALA A 6 16.13 -13.54 28.09
CA ALA A 6 15.82 -12.24 27.54
C ALA A 6 14.39 -12.32 26.99
N ASP A 7 13.45 -11.73 27.72
CA ASP A 7 12.06 -11.58 27.31
C ASP A 7 12.11 -10.93 25.93
N ALA A 8 11.72 -11.68 24.89
CA ALA A 8 11.84 -11.21 23.51
C ALA A 8 10.99 -9.96 23.40
N GLN A 9 11.64 -8.80 23.35
CA GLN A 9 10.96 -7.51 23.37
C GLN A 9 9.93 -7.50 22.23
N PRO A 10 8.65 -7.18 22.52
CA PRO A 10 7.62 -7.24 21.50
C PRO A 10 7.97 -6.31 20.34
N ASP A 11 7.84 -6.79 19.10
CA ASP A 11 8.07 -5.95 17.92
C ASP A 11 6.95 -4.91 17.80
N LEU A 12 7.27 -3.68 18.18
CA LEU A 12 6.34 -2.54 18.19
C LEU A 12 6.24 -1.84 16.82
N ARG A 13 6.89 -2.35 15.77
CA ARG A 13 6.80 -1.73 14.46
C ARG A 13 5.40 -1.92 13.87
N PRO A 14 4.74 -0.86 13.39
CA PRO A 14 3.46 -0.96 12.70
C PRO A 14 3.58 -1.78 11.42
N GLY A 15 2.52 -2.50 11.07
CA GLY A 15 2.41 -3.28 9.85
C GLY A 15 2.08 -2.40 8.65
N LEU A 16 2.83 -2.58 7.57
CA LEU A 16 2.58 -2.02 6.24
C LEU A 16 2.27 -3.18 5.30
N MET A 17 1.02 -3.26 4.84
CA MET A 17 0.65 -4.23 3.82
C MET A 17 1.18 -3.80 2.46
N LEU A 18 1.77 -4.75 1.74
CA LEU A 18 2.23 -4.55 0.38
C LEU A 18 1.55 -5.56 -0.53
N CYS A 19 0.81 -5.05 -1.51
CA CYS A 19 -0.05 -5.84 -2.36
C CYS A 19 0.11 -5.45 -3.83
N ALA A 20 0.83 -6.27 -4.59
CA ALA A 20 0.65 -6.28 -6.04
C ALA A 20 -0.64 -7.02 -6.36
N TYR A 21 -1.65 -6.30 -6.86
CA TYR A 21 -2.97 -6.90 -7.12
C TYR A 21 -3.06 -7.60 -8.47
N GLU A 22 -2.05 -7.45 -9.31
CA GLU A 22 -1.88 -8.18 -10.57
C GLU A 22 -0.90 -9.33 -10.35
N PRO A 23 -1.32 -10.59 -10.58
CA PRO A 23 -0.50 -11.77 -10.23
C PRO A 23 0.76 -11.90 -11.09
N ASP A 24 0.77 -11.31 -12.27
CA ASP A 24 1.86 -11.33 -13.24
C ASP A 24 2.76 -10.10 -13.15
N LEU A 25 2.50 -9.19 -12.21
CA LEU A 25 3.37 -8.06 -11.96
C LEU A 25 4.66 -8.55 -11.29
N ALA A 26 5.70 -8.72 -12.08
CA ALA A 26 7.02 -9.06 -11.58
C ALA A 26 7.64 -7.86 -10.85
N TRP A 27 7.64 -7.91 -9.52
CA TRP A 27 8.45 -7.07 -8.65
C TRP A 27 9.13 -7.97 -7.61
N GLY A 28 10.38 -7.68 -7.27
CA GLY A 28 11.32 -8.63 -6.70
C GLY A 28 12.30 -9.15 -7.75
N ALA A 29 13.50 -9.58 -7.32
CA ALA A 29 14.57 -10.01 -8.22
C ALA A 29 14.13 -11.09 -9.22
N ASP A 30 13.16 -11.94 -8.85
CA ASP A 30 12.85 -13.18 -9.58
C ASP A 30 11.35 -13.38 -9.88
N GLY A 31 10.50 -12.35 -9.76
CA GLY A 31 9.04 -12.50 -9.93
C GLY A 31 8.34 -13.25 -8.78
N THR A 32 9.08 -13.58 -7.73
CA THR A 32 8.62 -14.11 -6.44
C THR A 32 9.54 -13.65 -5.30
N ASP A 33 9.64 -12.35 -4.98
CA ASP A 33 10.27 -11.95 -3.70
C ASP A 33 9.29 -12.02 -2.54
N ALA A 34 8.83 -13.24 -2.28
CA ALA A 34 8.63 -13.66 -0.90
C ALA A 34 9.98 -13.87 -0.17
N ASP A 35 11.12 -13.80 -0.89
CA ASP A 35 12.47 -14.12 -0.41
C ASP A 35 13.38 -12.91 -0.14
N SER A 36 12.91 -11.67 -0.32
CA SER A 36 13.66 -10.54 0.25
C SER A 36 13.22 -10.35 1.70
N ASP A 37 14.07 -10.72 2.66
CA ASP A 37 13.98 -10.36 4.10
C ASP A 37 13.92 -8.83 4.36
N TRP A 38 13.88 -8.05 3.29
CA TRP A 38 13.75 -6.61 3.33
C TRP A 38 12.39 -6.21 3.92
N THR A 39 12.47 -5.29 4.88
CA THR A 39 11.33 -4.58 5.44
C THR A 39 11.69 -3.10 5.51
N PRO A 40 10.76 -2.17 5.23
CA PRO A 40 11.06 -0.75 5.33
C PRO A 40 11.44 -0.40 6.78
N PRO A 41 12.44 0.46 7.00
CA PRO A 41 12.81 0.91 8.34
C PRO A 41 11.59 1.50 9.06
N GLY A 42 11.41 1.12 10.33
CA GLY A 42 10.31 1.61 11.16
C GLY A 42 8.97 0.88 10.98
N ALA A 43 8.84 -0.05 10.04
CA ALA A 43 7.62 -0.85 9.84
C ALA A 43 7.93 -2.34 9.63
N ARG A 44 6.88 -3.18 9.78
CA ARG A 44 6.89 -4.59 9.39
C ARG A 44 6.17 -4.72 8.06
N LEU A 45 6.82 -5.34 7.08
CA LEU A 45 6.16 -5.66 5.82
C LEU A 45 5.18 -6.83 6.01
N ILE A 46 3.96 -6.67 5.52
CA ILE A 46 2.95 -7.73 5.48
C ILE A 46 2.62 -7.98 4.00
N PRO A 47 3.25 -8.96 3.34
CA PRO A 47 2.93 -9.27 1.96
C PRO A 47 1.49 -9.80 1.86
N VAL A 48 0.73 -9.29 0.91
CA VAL A 48 -0.62 -9.77 0.61
C VAL A 48 -0.64 -10.29 -0.81
N LYS A 49 -1.06 -11.56 -0.96
CA LYS A 49 -1.13 -12.23 -2.25
C LYS A 49 -2.25 -11.63 -3.11
N ALA A 50 -2.01 -11.51 -4.41
CA ALA A 50 -3.03 -11.18 -5.38
C ALA A 50 -4.19 -12.21 -5.34
N GLU A 51 -5.41 -11.70 -5.40
CA GLU A 51 -6.65 -12.49 -5.50
C GLU A 51 -7.63 -11.74 -6.41
N ALA A 52 -8.82 -12.31 -6.64
CA ALA A 52 -9.91 -11.59 -7.28
C ALA A 52 -10.19 -10.28 -6.53
N PRO A 53 -10.44 -9.13 -7.22
CA PRO A 53 -10.52 -7.82 -6.60
C PRO A 53 -11.48 -7.72 -5.41
N GLU A 54 -12.63 -8.38 -5.47
CA GLU A 54 -13.63 -8.43 -4.41
C GLU A 54 -13.11 -9.11 -3.14
N SER A 55 -12.44 -10.25 -3.29
CA SER A 55 -11.85 -11.04 -2.20
C SER A 55 -10.65 -10.31 -1.61
N LEU A 56 -9.78 -9.79 -2.48
CA LEU A 56 -8.62 -9.01 -2.08
C LEU A 56 -9.02 -7.77 -1.27
N ALA A 57 -10.02 -7.02 -1.72
CA ALA A 57 -10.55 -5.88 -0.96
C ALA A 57 -11.04 -6.31 0.42
N ARG A 58 -11.75 -7.45 0.53
CA ARG A 58 -12.21 -7.97 1.84
C ARG A 58 -11.03 -8.28 2.75
N THR A 59 -10.05 -9.02 2.26
CA THR A 59 -8.84 -9.39 3.00
C THR A 59 -8.09 -8.16 3.51
N LEU A 60 -7.86 -7.17 2.63
CA LEU A 60 -7.15 -5.94 2.99
C LEU A 60 -7.93 -5.10 4.02
N MET A 61 -9.24 -4.92 3.86
CA MET A 61 -10.06 -4.20 4.84
C MET A 61 -10.10 -4.91 6.20
N GLU A 62 -10.17 -6.25 6.21
CA GLU A 62 -10.19 -7.03 7.44
C GLU A 62 -8.85 -6.92 8.19
N ARG A 63 -7.73 -6.92 7.47
CA ARG A 63 -6.40 -6.65 8.03
C ARG A 63 -6.24 -5.22 8.55
N LEU A 64 -6.78 -4.21 7.86
CA LEU A 64 -6.73 -2.80 8.32
C LEU A 64 -7.56 -2.53 9.58
N ARG A 65 -8.42 -3.47 10.01
CA ARG A 65 -9.09 -3.39 11.31
C ARG A 65 -8.18 -3.78 12.47
N ASP A 66 -7.08 -4.49 12.21
CA ASP A 66 -6.07 -4.79 13.22
C ASP A 66 -5.32 -3.50 13.55
N PRO A 67 -5.32 -3.02 14.82
CA PRO A 67 -4.59 -1.83 15.21
C PRO A 67 -3.07 -1.95 15.00
N ALA A 68 -2.53 -3.16 14.83
CA ALA A 68 -1.14 -3.37 14.46
C ALA A 68 -0.86 -3.10 12.97
N CYS A 69 -1.88 -3.06 12.10
CA CYS A 69 -1.76 -2.78 10.67
C CYS A 69 -2.15 -1.33 10.37
N ARG A 70 -1.16 -0.49 10.02
CA ARG A 70 -1.34 0.97 9.92
C ARG A 70 -1.14 1.52 8.51
N ALA A 71 -0.81 0.68 7.54
CA ALA A 71 -0.68 1.09 6.15
C ALA A 71 -1.01 -0.03 5.15
N ALA A 72 -1.40 0.38 3.94
CA ALA A 72 -1.54 -0.47 2.77
C ALA A 72 -1.01 0.26 1.53
N LEU A 73 -0.02 -0.34 0.86
CA LEU A 73 0.48 0.08 -0.45
C LEU A 73 0.00 -0.94 -1.51
N LEU A 74 -0.88 -0.47 -2.40
CA LEU A 74 -1.28 -1.19 -3.59
C LEU A 74 -0.28 -0.93 -4.72
N VAL A 75 0.03 -1.96 -5.50
CA VAL A 75 0.90 -1.88 -6.68
C VAL A 75 0.22 -2.54 -7.86
N GLY A 76 0.24 -1.88 -9.02
CA GLY A 76 -0.23 -2.45 -10.29
C GLY A 76 0.27 -1.64 -11.48
N ARG A 77 -0.06 -2.03 -12.69
CA ARG A 77 0.41 -1.34 -13.89
C ARG A 77 -0.30 0.00 -14.14
N ALA A 78 0.41 0.86 -14.87
CA ALA A 78 -0.15 2.04 -15.50
C ALA A 78 -0.23 1.80 -17.01
N ASP A 79 -1.42 1.49 -17.53
CA ASP A 79 -1.61 1.29 -18.97
C ASP A 79 -1.19 2.54 -19.75
N GLY A 80 -0.22 2.37 -20.65
CA GLY A 80 0.25 3.44 -21.55
C GLY A 80 1.01 4.59 -20.89
N ALA A 81 1.37 4.49 -19.61
CA ALA A 81 2.23 5.48 -18.96
C ALA A 81 3.70 5.08 -19.07
N GLY A 82 4.57 6.05 -19.41
CA GLY A 82 6.02 5.88 -19.36
C GLY A 82 6.65 6.15 -17.99
N ASP A 83 5.85 6.64 -17.02
CA ASP A 83 6.30 7.08 -15.70
C ASP A 83 5.64 6.28 -14.60
N PHE A 84 6.28 6.24 -13.42
CA PHE A 84 5.63 5.80 -12.18
C PHE A 84 4.56 6.81 -11.78
N LEU A 85 3.37 6.33 -11.42
CA LEU A 85 2.26 7.19 -11.01
C LEU A 85 1.85 6.90 -9.58
N ILE A 86 1.78 7.93 -8.75
CA ILE A 86 1.18 7.82 -7.42
C ILE A 86 -0.25 8.32 -7.50
N GLN A 87 -1.20 7.41 -7.36
CA GLN A 87 -2.62 7.72 -7.47
C GLN A 87 -3.09 8.41 -6.18
N THR A 88 -3.61 9.62 -6.32
CA THR A 88 -4.07 10.46 -5.20
C THR A 88 -5.59 10.40 -4.98
N ARG A 89 -6.30 9.73 -5.90
CA ARG A 89 -7.76 9.74 -6.01
C ARG A 89 -8.29 8.38 -6.48
N ALA A 90 -9.42 7.95 -5.92
CA ALA A 90 -10.22 6.85 -6.44
C ALA A 90 -11.69 7.23 -6.59
N GLU A 91 -12.37 6.69 -7.61
CA GLU A 91 -13.78 6.93 -7.90
C GLU A 91 -14.67 5.77 -7.47
N ASN A 92 -15.89 6.12 -7.05
CA ASN A 92 -16.95 5.19 -6.69
C ASN A 92 -17.52 4.49 -7.93
N ARG A 93 -16.78 3.52 -8.46
CA ARG A 93 -17.13 2.78 -9.67
C ARG A 93 -17.01 1.28 -9.47
N VAL A 94 -17.96 0.54 -10.05
CA VAL A 94 -17.86 -0.92 -10.15
C VAL A 94 -16.66 -1.31 -11.01
N LEU A 95 -16.14 -2.52 -10.78
CA LEU A 95 -15.04 -3.08 -11.56
C LEU A 95 -15.38 -3.03 -13.06
N ASN A 96 -14.48 -2.48 -13.87
CA ASN A 96 -14.62 -2.37 -15.33
C ASN A 96 -15.92 -1.71 -15.83
N GLY A 97 -16.53 -0.84 -15.02
CA GLY A 97 -17.81 -0.21 -15.36
C GLY A 97 -17.92 1.24 -14.91
N LYS A 98 -19.00 1.89 -15.37
CA LYS A 98 -19.30 3.29 -15.05
C LYS A 98 -20.37 3.45 -13.96
N ALA A 99 -21.01 2.35 -13.57
CA ALA A 99 -22.00 2.36 -12.50
C ALA A 99 -21.35 2.59 -11.14
N ARG A 100 -22.13 3.13 -10.21
CA ARG A 100 -21.68 3.41 -8.85
C ARG A 100 -21.47 2.12 -8.07
N LEU A 101 -20.34 1.97 -7.38
CA LEU A 101 -20.06 0.80 -6.54
C LEU A 101 -20.90 0.81 -5.26
N VAL A 102 -20.90 1.93 -4.55
CA VAL A 102 -21.67 2.15 -3.32
C VAL A 102 -22.71 3.24 -3.59
N PRO A 103 -24.01 2.91 -3.72
CA PRO A 103 -25.05 3.85 -4.12
C PRO A 103 -25.10 5.14 -3.29
N THR A 104 -24.83 5.06 -1.99
CA THR A 104 -24.87 6.20 -1.05
C THR A 104 -23.49 6.73 -0.66
N GLY A 105 -22.40 6.14 -1.16
CA GLY A 105 -21.03 6.52 -0.82
C GLY A 105 -20.60 7.86 -1.45
N PRO A 106 -19.45 8.42 -1.04
CA PRO A 106 -18.87 9.58 -1.71
C PRO A 106 -18.57 9.25 -3.17
N GLY A 107 -18.65 10.22 -4.08
CA GLY A 107 -18.31 9.98 -5.50
C GLY A 107 -16.81 9.70 -5.71
N VAL A 108 -15.98 10.23 -4.82
CA VAL A 108 -14.52 10.19 -4.88
C VAL A 108 -13.97 10.04 -3.47
N ALA A 109 -12.91 9.24 -3.32
CA ALA A 109 -12.10 9.14 -2.11
C ALA A 109 -10.66 9.57 -2.42
N ARG A 110 -9.98 10.22 -1.47
CA ARG A 110 -8.58 10.66 -1.62
C ARG A 110 -7.66 9.70 -0.87
N ALA A 111 -6.54 9.35 -1.50
CA ALA A 111 -5.51 8.54 -0.86
C ALA A 111 -5.01 9.22 0.42
N THR A 112 -4.79 8.44 1.47
CA THR A 112 -4.27 8.92 2.75
C THR A 112 -2.75 8.77 2.87
N ALA A 113 -2.10 8.05 1.93
CA ALA A 113 -0.65 7.97 1.85
C ALA A 113 0.01 9.34 1.58
N PRO A 114 1.25 9.56 2.05
CA PRO A 114 2.03 10.79 1.83
C PRO A 114 2.53 10.89 0.38
N ALA A 115 1.59 11.09 -0.56
CA ALA A 115 1.84 10.98 -1.99
C ALA A 115 2.96 11.91 -2.50
N LEU A 116 3.02 13.13 -1.98
CA LEU A 116 4.07 14.09 -2.37
C LEU A 116 5.46 13.59 -1.98
N GLU A 117 5.63 13.09 -0.76
CA GLU A 117 6.91 12.57 -0.28
C GLU A 117 7.30 11.28 -1.01
N MET A 118 6.33 10.41 -1.30
CA MET A 118 6.56 9.24 -2.15
C MET A 118 7.10 9.69 -3.52
N ALA A 119 6.47 10.68 -4.16
CA ALA A 119 6.88 11.16 -5.48
C ALA A 119 8.28 11.79 -5.46
N GLN A 120 8.59 12.58 -4.41
CA GLN A 120 9.92 13.16 -4.20
C GLN A 120 10.97 12.06 -4.01
N THR A 121 10.71 11.09 -3.13
CA THR A 121 11.64 9.98 -2.85
C THR A 121 11.98 9.19 -4.11
N LEU A 122 10.99 8.89 -4.95
CA LEU A 122 11.23 8.19 -6.22
C LEU A 122 11.98 9.09 -7.22
N SER A 123 11.63 10.37 -7.31
CA SER A 123 12.27 11.32 -8.23
C SER A 123 13.76 11.56 -7.89
N GLU A 124 14.08 11.70 -6.61
CA GLU A 124 15.46 11.82 -6.10
C GLU A 124 16.30 10.57 -6.39
N ALA A 125 15.65 9.41 -6.47
CA ALA A 125 16.26 8.16 -6.87
C ALA A 125 16.48 8.03 -8.41
N GLY A 126 16.06 9.04 -9.19
CA GLY A 126 16.17 9.06 -10.65
C GLY A 126 15.03 8.34 -11.38
N LEU A 127 13.93 8.04 -10.69
CA LEU A 127 12.76 7.38 -11.29
C LEU A 127 11.75 8.45 -11.75
N ALA A 128 11.43 8.47 -13.04
CA ALA A 128 10.43 9.37 -13.60
C ALA A 128 9.07 9.12 -12.94
N THR A 129 8.61 10.06 -12.12
CA THR A 129 7.46 9.87 -11.23
C THR A 129 6.53 11.07 -11.25
N ARG A 130 5.22 10.82 -11.27
CA ARG A 130 4.20 11.87 -11.21
C ARG A 130 3.07 11.51 -10.25
N LEU A 131 2.44 12.54 -9.69
CA LEU A 131 1.15 12.39 -9.04
C LEU A 131 0.08 12.29 -10.11
N SER A 132 -0.85 11.34 -9.97
CA SER A 132 -2.04 11.26 -10.82
C SER A 132 -3.30 11.44 -9.99
N SER A 133 -4.23 12.21 -10.54
CA SER A 133 -5.61 12.30 -10.08
C SER A 133 -6.60 11.88 -11.17
N ASP A 134 -6.08 11.22 -12.22
CA ASP A 134 -6.84 10.82 -13.39
C ASP A 134 -7.87 9.76 -13.01
N THR A 135 -8.99 9.79 -13.73
CA THR A 135 -10.05 8.80 -13.60
C THR A 135 -9.63 7.51 -14.32
N VAL A 136 -9.37 6.46 -13.55
CA VAL A 136 -9.05 5.13 -14.08
C VAL A 136 -10.17 4.16 -13.70
N THR A 137 -10.58 3.29 -14.64
CA THR A 137 -11.63 2.28 -14.42
C THR A 137 -11.02 0.89 -14.50
N ASP A 138 -10.29 0.52 -13.45
CA ASP A 138 -9.50 -0.71 -13.37
C ASP A 138 -9.57 -1.32 -11.94
N PRO A 139 -8.99 -2.51 -11.71
CA PRO A 139 -8.91 -3.11 -10.38
C PRO A 139 -8.24 -2.20 -9.34
N GLY A 140 -7.21 -1.44 -9.72
CA GLY A 140 -6.52 -0.51 -8.82
C GLY A 140 -7.43 0.57 -8.25
N ASN A 141 -8.22 1.24 -9.10
CA ASN A 141 -9.22 2.22 -8.66
C ASN A 141 -10.26 1.59 -7.73
N TYR A 142 -10.77 0.41 -8.10
CA TYR A 142 -11.76 -0.32 -7.31
C TYR A 142 -11.24 -0.63 -5.90
N LEU A 143 -10.03 -1.20 -5.79
CA LEU A 143 -9.41 -1.55 -4.51
C LEU A 143 -9.14 -0.31 -3.66
N LEU A 144 -8.55 0.72 -4.25
CA LEU A 144 -8.23 1.97 -3.54
C LEU A 144 -9.50 2.62 -2.99
N TYR A 145 -10.57 2.72 -3.78
CA TYR A 145 -11.83 3.30 -3.32
C TYR A 145 -12.44 2.52 -2.14
N ARG A 146 -12.47 1.19 -2.22
CA ARG A 146 -13.03 0.35 -1.16
C ARG A 146 -12.28 0.47 0.15
N LEU A 147 -10.94 0.46 0.09
CA LEU A 147 -10.12 0.62 1.29
C LEU A 147 -10.36 1.96 1.94
N LEU A 148 -10.27 3.05 1.16
CA LEU A 148 -10.44 4.41 1.68
C LEU A 148 -11.81 4.63 2.32
N CYS A 149 -12.88 4.08 1.75
CA CYS A 149 -14.22 4.20 2.32
C CYS A 149 -14.48 3.29 3.53
N SER A 150 -13.56 2.37 3.82
CA SER A 150 -13.64 1.45 4.97
C SER A 150 -12.80 1.89 6.17
N LEU A 151 -11.98 2.94 6.00
CA LEU A 151 -11.11 3.43 7.05
C LEU A 151 -11.93 3.98 8.22
N PRO A 152 -11.47 3.81 9.46
CA PRO A 152 -12.06 4.48 10.60
C PRO A 152 -11.88 6.00 10.48
N ASP A 153 -12.89 6.75 10.88
CA ASP A 153 -12.77 8.20 11.02
C ASP A 153 -11.85 8.53 12.19
N GLY A 154 -10.75 9.24 11.94
CA GLY A 154 -9.87 9.72 13.00
C GLY A 154 -8.45 10.05 12.55
N PRO A 155 -7.66 10.69 13.41
CA PRO A 155 -6.27 11.05 13.11
C PRO A 155 -5.37 9.82 12.93
N GLU A 156 -5.80 8.68 13.46
CA GLU A 156 -5.10 7.40 13.40
C GLU A 156 -5.55 6.53 12.19
N ALA A 157 -6.26 7.10 11.22
CA ALA A 157 -6.65 6.38 10.01
C ALA A 157 -5.41 5.81 9.30
N PRO A 158 -5.44 4.53 8.88
CA PRO A 158 -4.32 3.93 8.15
C PRO A 158 -3.94 4.68 6.87
N LEU A 159 -2.66 4.65 6.53
CA LEU A 159 -2.14 5.20 5.27
C LEU A 159 -2.44 4.23 4.12
N VAL A 160 -3.21 4.66 3.14
CA VAL A 160 -3.57 3.86 1.96
C VAL A 160 -3.11 4.59 0.71
N GLY A 161 -2.26 3.93 -0.07
CA GLY A 161 -1.69 4.45 -1.30
C GLY A 161 -1.76 3.44 -2.45
N LEU A 162 -1.66 3.95 -3.67
CA LEU A 162 -1.55 3.15 -4.89
C LEU A 162 -0.41 3.69 -5.74
N LEU A 163 0.61 2.85 -5.93
CA LEU A 163 1.68 3.07 -6.89
C LEU A 163 1.35 2.32 -8.17
N ARG A 164 1.25 3.04 -9.28
CA ARG A 164 1.19 2.45 -10.60
C ARG A 164 2.56 2.46 -11.23
N VAL A 165 2.95 1.35 -11.82
CA VAL A 165 4.28 1.16 -12.41
C VAL A 165 4.17 1.09 -13.94
N PRO A 166 5.10 1.69 -14.68
CA PRO A 166 5.12 1.58 -16.13
C PRO A 166 5.52 0.16 -16.55
N GLU A 167 5.30 -0.18 -17.81
CA GLU A 167 5.96 -1.34 -18.42
C GLU A 167 7.47 -1.13 -18.41
N GLY A 168 8.24 -2.15 -18.06
CA GLY A 168 9.69 -2.06 -18.11
C GLY A 168 10.43 -2.97 -17.14
N ASP A 169 11.63 -2.53 -16.78
CA ASP A 169 12.59 -3.27 -15.96
C ASP A 169 12.07 -3.56 -14.54
N GLY A 170 11.99 -4.84 -14.19
CA GLY A 170 11.60 -5.30 -12.86
C GLY A 170 12.49 -4.78 -11.73
N SER A 171 13.76 -4.47 -12.01
CA SER A 171 14.66 -3.88 -11.02
C SER A 171 14.24 -2.46 -10.63
N ALA A 172 13.85 -1.64 -11.61
CA ALA A 172 13.34 -0.29 -11.39
C ALA A 172 11.99 -0.32 -10.67
N ILE A 173 11.11 -1.26 -11.04
CA ILE A 173 9.83 -1.49 -10.35
C ILE A 173 10.07 -1.86 -8.88
N THR A 174 10.95 -2.82 -8.62
CA THR A 174 11.31 -3.25 -7.26
C THR A 174 11.83 -2.09 -6.43
N ARG A 175 12.74 -1.30 -7.01
CA ARG A 175 13.30 -0.11 -6.36
C ARG A 175 12.21 0.93 -6.06
N ALA A 176 11.30 1.19 -6.99
CA ALA A 176 10.19 2.11 -6.80
C ALA A 176 9.25 1.67 -5.67
N VAL A 177 8.89 0.38 -5.64
CA VAL A 177 8.03 -0.19 -4.60
C VAL A 177 8.67 -0.06 -3.22
N ARG A 178 9.96 -0.40 -3.09
CA ARG A 178 10.69 -0.27 -1.82
C ARG A 178 10.74 1.17 -1.33
N LEU A 179 11.12 2.11 -2.21
CA LEU A 179 11.20 3.53 -1.87
C LEU A 179 9.83 4.12 -1.48
N ALA A 180 8.77 3.72 -2.18
CA ALA A 180 7.41 4.15 -1.86
C ALA A 180 6.95 3.62 -0.49
N ALA A 181 7.25 2.36 -0.18
CA ALA A 181 6.94 1.76 1.12
C ALA A 181 7.77 2.40 2.25
N GLU A 182 9.04 2.72 2.02
CA GLU A 182 9.87 3.47 2.99
C GLU A 182 9.33 4.87 3.24
N ALA A 183 8.90 5.58 2.19
CA ALA A 183 8.27 6.89 2.31
C ALA A 183 6.99 6.84 3.15
N MET A 184 6.16 5.80 2.97
CA MET A 184 5.01 5.58 3.84
C MET A 184 5.41 5.24 5.27
N ALA A 185 6.41 4.37 5.47
CA ALA A 185 6.84 3.91 6.78
C ALA A 185 7.34 5.04 7.68
N ARG A 186 7.96 6.09 7.13
CA ARG A 186 8.39 7.29 7.87
C ARG A 186 7.25 8.06 8.55
N HIS A 187 6.01 7.88 8.08
CA HIS A 187 4.81 8.49 8.65
C HIS A 187 4.08 7.59 9.66
N LEU A 188 4.60 6.39 9.92
CA LEU A 188 3.97 5.46 10.84
C LEU A 188 4.54 5.62 12.25
N SER A 189 3.66 5.81 13.22
CA SER A 189 4.01 5.81 14.63
C SER A 189 4.22 4.39 15.16
N PRO A 190 5.23 4.14 16.02
CA PRO A 190 5.36 2.88 16.74
C PRO A 190 4.11 2.52 17.51
N LEU A 191 3.82 1.21 17.62
CA LEU A 191 2.67 0.72 18.37
C LEU A 191 2.82 1.00 19.87
N PRO A 192 1.71 1.28 20.59
CA PRO A 192 1.74 1.45 22.04
C PRO A 192 2.33 0.23 22.72
N ARG A 193 3.15 0.45 23.75
CA ARG A 193 3.64 -0.64 24.60
C ARG A 193 2.45 -1.31 25.29
N PRO A 194 2.39 -2.65 25.34
CA PRO A 194 1.40 -3.32 26.17
C PRO A 194 1.58 -2.86 27.62
N ARG A 195 0.49 -2.46 28.27
CA ARG A 195 0.52 -2.16 29.71
C ARG A 195 0.71 -3.48 30.44
N ALA A 196 1.68 -3.53 31.36
CA ALA A 196 1.78 -4.63 32.31
C ALA A 196 0.46 -4.69 33.10
N ALA A 197 -0.15 -5.88 33.16
CA ALA A 197 -1.38 -6.15 33.89
C ALA A 197 -1.13 -6.21 35.40
#